data_AF-A0AA97HC45-F1
#
_entry.id   AF-A0AA97HC45-F1
#
_cell.length_a   1.000
_cell.length_b   1.000
_cell.length_c   1.000
_cell.angle_alpha   90.00
_cell.angle_beta   90.00
_cell.angle_gamma   90.00
#
_symmetry.space_group_name_H-M   'P 1'
#
loop_
_entity.id
_entity.type
_entity.pdbx_description
1 polymer ?
#
loop_
_entity_poly.entity_id
_entity_poly.type
_entity_poly.pdbx_seq_one_letter_code
_entity_poly.pdbx_strand_id
1 'polypeptide(L)'
;MTKEELKTTLKKDLDGLPGIQGVNNHMGSLLTTKAESMTWVMEVLQGRSLFFIDSLTSPKSVAEKIAKEHGLKTVTRDVFLDNIRTEQAIDKQFSRLIKLARRHGSALAIGHPYPETTSYLKKRLESLEQDGVVLVPLSRILLTPDLTASSNK
;
A
#
# COMPACT_ATOMS: atom_id res chain seq x y z
N MET A 1 -12.18 19.11 -11.38
CA MET A 1 -11.03 19.51 -10.55
C MET A 1 -9.87 19.82 -11.47
N THR A 2 -9.36 21.05 -11.43
CA THR A 2 -8.19 21.47 -12.21
C THR A 2 -6.89 20.94 -11.59
N LYS A 3 -5.76 21.14 -12.29
CA LYS A 3 -4.43 20.82 -11.76
C LYS A 3 -4.13 21.60 -10.48
N GLU A 4 -4.42 22.90 -10.46
CA GLU A 4 -4.17 23.74 -9.27
C GLU A 4 -5.02 23.30 -8.08
N GLU A 5 -6.31 23.04 -8.30
CA GLU A 5 -7.22 22.58 -7.24
C GLU A 5 -6.72 21.25 -6.65
N LEU A 6 -6.42 20.26 -7.49
CA LEU A 6 -5.94 18.96 -7.03
C LEU A 6 -4.67 19.08 -6.19
N LYS A 7 -3.68 19.82 -6.70
CA LYS A 7 -2.40 19.97 -6.00
C LYS A 7 -2.53 20.75 -4.71
N THR A 8 -3.38 21.78 -4.69
CA THR A 8 -3.60 22.62 -3.51
C THR A 8 -4.31 21.83 -2.42
N THR A 9 -5.37 21.09 -2.77
CA THR A 9 -6.07 20.20 -1.85
C THR A 9 -5.12 19.15 -1.28
N LEU A 10 -4.38 18.43 -2.14
CA LEU A 10 -3.46 17.40 -1.68
C LEU A 10 -2.36 17.97 -0.76
N LYS A 11 -1.76 19.11 -1.10
CA LYS A 11 -0.74 19.74 -0.24
C LYS A 11 -1.32 20.09 1.13
N LYS A 12 -2.51 20.68 1.17
CA LYS A 12 -3.21 21.04 2.41
C LYS A 12 -3.48 19.81 3.29
N ASP A 13 -3.93 18.71 2.69
CA ASP A 13 -4.20 17.46 3.40
C ASP A 13 -2.90 16.87 3.99
N LEU A 14 -1.80 16.91 3.23
CA LEU A 14 -0.50 16.44 3.69
C LEU A 14 0.09 17.33 4.80
N ASP A 15 -0.10 18.65 4.73
CA ASP A 15 0.36 19.59 5.75
C ASP A 15 -0.38 19.39 7.09
N GLY A 16 -1.61 18.86 7.05
CA GLY A 16 -2.39 18.49 8.23
C GLY A 16 -1.92 17.22 8.95
N LEU A 17 -1.01 16.44 8.37
CA LEU A 17 -0.54 15.15 8.89
C LEU A 17 1.00 15.10 8.92
N PRO A 18 1.66 15.79 9.87
CA PRO A 18 3.12 15.77 9.97
C PRO A 18 3.65 14.36 10.30
N GLY A 19 4.80 14.01 9.73
CA GLY A 19 5.51 12.76 10.02
C GLY A 19 5.10 11.54 9.19
N ILE A 20 4.19 11.70 8.22
CA ILE A 20 3.87 10.62 7.28
C ILE A 20 5.08 10.30 6.38
N GLN A 21 5.20 9.02 6.00
CA GLN A 21 6.26 8.55 5.09
C GLN A 21 5.74 8.22 3.69
N GLY A 22 4.43 8.14 3.53
CA GLY A 22 3.78 7.84 2.26
C GLY A 22 2.27 7.95 2.34
N VAL A 23 1.63 7.73 1.19
CA VAL A 23 0.19 7.83 1.03
C VAL A 23 -0.37 6.59 0.33
N ASN A 24 -1.66 6.35 0.52
CA ASN A 24 -2.41 5.30 -0.14
C ASN A 24 -3.73 5.86 -0.68
N ASN A 25 -4.22 5.36 -1.80
CA ASN A 25 -5.55 5.74 -2.27
C ASN A 25 -6.65 4.98 -1.50
N HIS A 26 -7.60 5.74 -0.94
CA HIS A 26 -8.87 5.21 -0.49
C HIS A 26 -9.91 5.35 -1.61
N MET A 27 -10.60 4.27 -1.96
CA MET A 27 -11.40 4.20 -3.20
C MET A 27 -10.58 4.62 -4.43
N GLY A 28 -11.05 5.63 -5.18
CA GLY A 28 -10.30 6.23 -6.27
C GLY A 28 -10.35 5.49 -7.60
N SER A 29 -11.26 4.52 -7.80
CA SER A 29 -11.32 3.70 -9.02
C SER A 29 -11.40 4.49 -10.32
N LEU A 30 -11.93 5.72 -10.31
CA LEU A 30 -11.92 6.64 -11.45
C LEU A 30 -10.64 7.49 -11.53
N LEU A 31 -10.12 7.95 -10.40
CA LEU A 31 -8.92 8.78 -10.37
C LEU A 31 -7.70 7.98 -10.80
N THR A 32 -7.57 6.76 -10.28
CA THR A 32 -6.41 5.90 -10.53
C THR A 32 -6.32 5.41 -11.98
N THR A 33 -7.36 5.58 -12.80
CA THR A 33 -7.31 5.28 -14.24
C THR A 33 -6.91 6.48 -15.10
N LYS A 34 -6.83 7.68 -14.51
CA LYS A 34 -6.51 8.94 -15.21
C LYS A 34 -5.03 9.25 -15.06
N ALA A 35 -4.25 8.94 -16.11
CA ALA A 35 -2.80 9.15 -16.13
C ALA A 35 -2.42 10.61 -15.78
N GLU A 36 -3.05 11.59 -16.43
CA GLU A 36 -2.76 13.01 -16.20
C GLU A 36 -3.01 13.43 -14.73
N SER A 37 -4.14 13.03 -14.15
CA SER A 37 -4.44 13.35 -12.75
C SER A 37 -3.48 12.65 -11.79
N MET A 38 -3.10 11.40 -12.08
CA MET A 38 -2.12 10.67 -11.27
C MET A 38 -0.72 11.28 -11.38
N THR A 39 -0.31 11.79 -12.55
CA THR A 39 0.93 12.55 -12.72
C THR A 39 0.96 13.74 -11.75
N TRP A 40 -0.14 14.49 -11.63
CA TRP A 40 -0.19 15.63 -10.72
C TRP A 40 -0.09 15.23 -9.24
N VAL A 41 -0.68 14.08 -8.87
CA VAL A 41 -0.52 13.49 -7.53
C VAL A 41 0.94 13.15 -7.29
N MET A 42 1.58 12.42 -8.21
CA MET A 42 2.98 11.98 -8.04
C MET A 42 3.96 13.15 -8.02
N GLU A 43 3.72 14.23 -8.78
CA GLU A 43 4.51 15.46 -8.70
C GLU A 43 4.51 16.07 -7.28
N VAL A 44 3.36 16.05 -6.58
CA VAL A 44 3.27 16.57 -5.20
C VAL A 44 4.00 15.66 -4.21
N LEU A 45 3.81 14.34 -4.35
CA LEU A 45 4.43 13.35 -3.47
C LEU A 45 5.95 13.28 -3.64
N GLN A 46 6.43 13.35 -4.89
CA GLN A 46 7.86 13.41 -5.22
C GLN A 46 8.55 14.58 -4.54
N GLY A 47 7.96 15.78 -4.63
CA GLY A 47 8.48 16.99 -3.98
C GLY A 47 8.55 16.91 -2.46
N ARG A 48 7.89 15.92 -1.85
CA ARG A 48 7.86 15.66 -0.40
C ARG A 48 8.57 14.36 -0.01
N SER A 49 9.21 13.67 -0.95
CA SER A 49 9.88 12.37 -0.73
C SER A 49 8.96 11.29 -0.11
N LEU A 50 7.68 11.32 -0.47
CA LEU A 50 6.67 10.36 0.01
C LEU A 50 6.57 9.15 -0.92
N PHE A 51 6.43 7.94 -0.35
CA PHE A 51 6.07 6.76 -1.14
C PHE A 51 4.57 6.69 -1.43
N PHE A 52 4.18 5.91 -2.45
CA PHE A 52 2.78 5.72 -2.82
C PHE A 52 2.38 4.24 -2.76
N ILE A 53 1.25 3.91 -2.14
CA ILE A 53 0.67 2.57 -2.15
C ILE A 53 -0.56 2.59 -3.06
N ASP A 54 -0.60 1.73 -4.07
CA ASP A 54 -1.81 1.51 -4.86
C ASP A 54 -2.69 0.43 -4.20
N SER A 55 -3.86 0.82 -3.70
CA SER A 55 -4.88 -0.11 -3.20
C SER A 55 -5.46 -1.02 -4.29
N LEU A 56 -5.19 -0.72 -5.56
CA LEU A 56 -5.69 -1.42 -6.75
C LEU A 56 -7.20 -1.63 -6.68
N THR A 57 -7.93 -0.53 -6.52
CA THR A 57 -9.40 -0.48 -6.48
C THR A 57 -10.03 -0.54 -7.87
N SER A 58 -9.20 -0.56 -8.92
CA SER A 58 -9.58 -0.77 -10.31
C SER A 58 -8.50 -1.61 -11.00
N PRO A 59 -8.87 -2.63 -11.80
CA PRO A 59 -7.89 -3.39 -12.60
C PRO A 59 -7.25 -2.54 -13.71
N LYS A 60 -7.80 -1.35 -13.98
CA LYS A 60 -7.29 -0.38 -14.96
C LYS A 60 -6.42 0.71 -14.30
N SER A 61 -6.04 0.54 -13.03
CA SER A 61 -5.20 1.52 -12.34
C SER A 61 -3.89 1.72 -13.09
N VAL A 62 -3.50 2.97 -13.28
CA VAL A 62 -2.18 3.39 -13.78
C VAL A 62 -1.31 3.93 -12.64
N ALA A 63 -1.81 3.97 -11.41
CA ALA A 63 -1.15 4.68 -10.31
C ALA A 63 0.24 4.13 -9.98
N GLU A 64 0.42 2.81 -9.91
CA GLU A 64 1.75 2.20 -9.71
C GLU A 64 2.73 2.58 -10.84
N LYS A 65 2.27 2.50 -12.09
CA LYS A 65 3.10 2.85 -13.26
C LYS A 65 3.56 4.30 -13.19
N ILE A 66 2.64 5.23 -12.98
CA ILE A 66 2.95 6.66 -12.90
C ILE A 66 3.85 6.95 -11.68
N ALA A 67 3.63 6.29 -10.53
CA ALA A 67 4.52 6.44 -9.38
C ALA A 67 5.97 6.04 -9.71
N LYS A 68 6.18 4.92 -10.41
CA LYS A 68 7.50 4.48 -10.86
C LYS A 68 8.14 5.45 -11.85
N GLU A 69 7.38 5.97 -12.81
CA GLU A 69 7.86 6.96 -13.79
C GLU A 69 8.33 8.26 -13.14
N HIS A 70 7.72 8.64 -12.01
CA HIS A 70 8.13 9.79 -11.19
C HIS A 70 9.21 9.44 -10.13
N GLY A 71 9.74 8.22 -10.15
CA GLY A 71 10.81 7.79 -9.23
C GLY A 71 10.36 7.60 -7.79
N LEU A 72 9.05 7.49 -7.52
CA LEU A 72 8.56 7.19 -6.18
C LEU A 72 8.77 5.71 -5.85
N LYS A 73 9.07 5.44 -4.58
CA LYS A 73 8.88 4.09 -4.03
C LYS A 73 7.39 3.79 -4.03
N THR A 74 7.03 2.61 -4.53
CA THR A 74 5.63 2.21 -4.62
C THR A 74 5.46 0.71 -4.52
N VAL A 75 4.28 0.30 -4.08
CA VAL A 75 3.84 -1.10 -4.02
C VAL A 75 2.33 -1.16 -4.20
N THR A 76 1.87 -2.26 -4.76
CA THR A 76 0.46 -2.53 -4.97
C THR A 76 -0.02 -3.55 -3.92
N ARG A 77 -1.23 -3.38 -3.41
CA ARG A 77 -1.84 -4.31 -2.47
C ARG A 77 -2.04 -5.70 -3.11
N ASP A 78 -1.62 -6.75 -2.40
CA ASP A 78 -1.88 -8.14 -2.79
C ASP A 78 -3.28 -8.62 -2.37
N VAL A 79 -3.69 -8.30 -1.13
CA VAL A 79 -4.91 -8.84 -0.51
C VAL A 79 -5.70 -7.74 0.20
N PHE A 80 -7.02 -7.71 0.01
CA PHE A 80 -7.94 -7.03 0.93
C PHE A 80 -8.42 -8.04 1.96
N LEU A 81 -8.22 -7.75 3.25
CA LEU A 81 -8.53 -8.71 4.32
C LEU A 81 -10.04 -8.84 4.57
N ASP A 82 -10.78 -7.74 4.49
CA ASP A 82 -12.08 -7.61 5.14
C ASP A 82 -13.20 -7.08 4.23
N ASN A 83 -13.11 -7.39 2.92
CA ASN A 83 -14.21 -7.16 1.99
C ASN A 83 -15.51 -7.87 2.44
N ILE A 84 -15.38 -9.00 3.14
CA ILE A 84 -16.46 -9.69 3.83
C ILE A 84 -16.10 -9.71 5.31
N ARG A 85 -16.94 -9.09 6.14
CA ARG A 85 -16.68 -8.85 7.57
C ARG A 85 -17.07 -10.05 8.43
N THR A 86 -16.48 -11.20 8.15
CA THR A 86 -16.63 -12.41 8.98
C THR A 86 -15.27 -13.01 9.26
N GLU A 87 -15.09 -13.60 10.45
CA GLU A 87 -13.82 -14.20 10.87
C GLU A 87 -13.32 -15.24 9.84
N GLN A 88 -14.23 -16.07 9.33
CA GLN A 88 -13.92 -17.08 8.31
C GLN A 88 -13.42 -16.46 6.99
N ALA A 89 -14.04 -15.37 6.52
CA ALA A 89 -13.64 -14.74 5.28
C ALA A 89 -12.30 -14.00 5.43
N ILE A 90 -12.09 -13.33 6.56
CA ILE A 90 -10.83 -12.68 6.90
C ILE A 90 -9.72 -13.71 7.00
N ASP A 91 -9.96 -14.86 7.65
CA ASP A 91 -8.97 -15.94 7.76
C ASP A 91 -8.57 -16.52 6.40
N LYS A 92 -9.53 -16.67 5.49
CA LYS A 92 -9.25 -17.08 4.11
C LYS A 92 -8.33 -16.08 3.40
N GLN A 93 -8.55 -14.78 3.58
CA GLN A 93 -7.69 -13.74 2.98
C GLN A 93 -6.32 -13.68 3.66
N PHE A 94 -6.25 -13.83 4.98
CA PHE A 94 -5.01 -13.87 5.72
C PHE A 94 -4.16 -15.09 5.31
N SER A 95 -4.76 -16.27 5.23
CA SER A 95 -4.10 -17.48 4.72
C SER A 95 -3.57 -17.31 3.29
N ARG A 96 -4.30 -16.57 2.44
CA ARG A 96 -3.83 -16.21 1.09
C ARG A 96 -2.63 -15.25 1.16
N LEU A 97 -2.66 -14.25 2.04
CA LEU A 97 -1.55 -13.32 2.26
C LEU A 97 -0.26 -14.07 2.64
N ILE A 98 -0.34 -15.01 3.59
CA ILE A 98 0.81 -15.82 4.02
C ILE A 98 1.38 -16.64 2.86
N LYS A 99 0.53 -17.26 2.03
CA LYS A 99 0.96 -18.00 0.84
C LYS A 99 1.69 -17.10 -0.16
N LEU A 100 1.22 -15.87 -0.36
CA LEU A 100 1.87 -14.90 -1.24
C LEU A 100 3.20 -14.44 -0.67
N ALA A 101 3.26 -14.12 0.63
CA ALA A 101 4.49 -13.72 1.30
C ALA A 101 5.58 -14.80 1.20
N ARG A 102 5.23 -16.06 1.43
CA ARG A 102 6.17 -17.19 1.28
C ARG A 102 6.66 -17.39 -0.16
N ARG A 103 5.82 -17.10 -1.15
CA ARG A 103 6.16 -17.26 -2.57
C ARG A 103 7.03 -16.12 -3.11
N HIS A 104 6.74 -14.89 -2.69
CA HIS A 104 7.32 -13.67 -3.27
C HIS A 104 8.34 -13.00 -2.34
N GLY A 105 8.58 -13.55 -1.14
CA GLY A 105 9.43 -12.97 -0.10
C GLY A 105 8.72 -11.92 0.75
N SER A 106 7.70 -11.25 0.22
CA SER A 106 6.83 -10.32 0.96
C SER A 106 5.42 -10.28 0.34
N ALA A 107 4.45 -9.80 1.11
CA ALA A 107 3.12 -9.47 0.60
C ALA A 107 2.47 -8.38 1.45
N LEU A 108 1.64 -7.55 0.82
CA LEU A 108 0.92 -6.44 1.43
C LEU A 108 -0.59 -6.73 1.48
N ALA A 109 -1.13 -6.73 2.70
CA ALA A 109 -2.57 -6.69 2.93
C ALA A 109 -3.04 -5.29 3.32
N ILE A 110 -4.25 -4.93 2.90
CA ILE A 110 -4.99 -3.78 3.43
C ILE A 110 -6.26 -4.30 4.12
N GLY A 111 -6.53 -3.77 5.31
CA GLY A 111 -7.76 -3.98 6.05
C GLY A 111 -8.22 -2.67 6.68
N HIS A 112 -9.44 -2.68 7.21
CA HIS A 112 -10.11 -1.55 7.84
C HIS A 112 -10.28 -1.85 9.34
N PRO A 113 -10.43 -0.83 10.19
CA PRO A 113 -10.53 -1.00 11.64
C PRO A 113 -11.93 -1.46 12.08
N TYR A 114 -12.49 -2.48 11.41
CA TYR A 114 -13.74 -3.11 11.86
C TYR A 114 -13.48 -3.97 13.10
N PRO A 115 -14.48 -4.12 14.00
CA PRO A 115 -14.35 -4.98 15.17
C PRO A 115 -13.93 -6.42 14.82
N GLU A 116 -14.45 -6.99 13.74
CA GLU A 116 -14.13 -8.33 13.26
C GLU A 116 -12.66 -8.42 12.80
N THR A 117 -12.20 -7.43 12.03
CA THR A 117 -10.82 -7.36 11.53
C THR A 117 -9.82 -7.24 12.67
N THR A 118 -10.07 -6.32 13.60
CA THR A 118 -9.18 -6.08 14.75
C THR A 118 -9.16 -7.25 15.73
N SER A 119 -10.31 -7.86 16.02
CA SER A 119 -10.42 -9.06 16.87
C SER A 119 -9.67 -10.25 16.26
N TYR A 120 -9.85 -10.50 14.95
CA TYR A 120 -9.14 -11.55 14.24
C TYR A 120 -7.62 -11.32 14.27
N LEU A 121 -7.16 -10.11 13.89
CA LEU A 121 -5.74 -9.80 13.84
C LEU A 121 -5.07 -9.91 15.21
N LYS A 122 -5.73 -9.47 16.29
CA LYS A 122 -5.20 -9.61 17.66
C LYS A 122 -4.85 -11.06 17.99
N LYS A 123 -5.75 -12.01 17.67
CA LYS A 123 -5.52 -13.44 17.90
C LYS A 123 -4.49 -14.02 16.93
N ARG A 124 -4.62 -13.70 15.63
CA ARG A 124 -3.86 -14.37 14.57
C ARG A 124 -2.39 -13.96 14.53
N LEU A 125 -2.09 -12.73 14.91
CA LEU A 125 -0.72 -12.21 14.94
C LEU A 125 0.13 -12.85 16.05
N GLU A 126 -0.48 -13.35 17.13
CA GLU A 126 0.22 -14.06 18.21
C GLU A 126 0.88 -15.37 17.73
N SER A 127 0.33 -16.00 16.69
CA SER A 127 0.86 -17.25 16.12
C SER A 127 1.58 -17.06 14.77
N LEU A 128 1.87 -15.82 14.37
CA LEU A 128 2.43 -15.51 13.04
C LEU A 128 3.80 -16.17 12.78
N GLU A 129 4.62 -16.31 13.82
CA GLU A 129 5.93 -16.97 13.72
C GLU A 129 5.81 -18.44 13.29
N GLN A 130 4.72 -19.12 13.68
CA GLN A 130 4.45 -20.51 13.28
C GLN A 130 4.20 -20.62 11.76
N ASP A 131 3.84 -19.50 11.11
CA ASP A 131 3.74 -19.43 9.66
C ASP A 131 5.06 -19.10 8.97
N GLY A 132 6.19 -18.98 9.69
CA GLY A 132 7.49 -18.67 9.10
C GLY A 132 7.50 -17.33 8.36
N VAL A 133 6.69 -16.37 8.82
CA VAL A 133 6.65 -15.00 8.33
C VAL A 133 6.73 -14.02 9.50
N VAL A 134 7.13 -12.79 9.21
CA VAL A 134 7.22 -11.71 10.20
C VAL A 134 6.45 -10.49 9.71
N LEU A 135 5.71 -9.86 10.61
CA LEU A 135 5.07 -8.57 10.34
C LEU A 135 6.13 -7.47 10.43
N VAL A 136 6.24 -6.64 9.40
CA VAL A 136 7.17 -5.52 9.35
C VAL A 136 6.46 -4.24 8.94
N PRO A 137 6.97 -3.06 9.36
CA PRO A 137 6.51 -1.79 8.81
C PRO A 137 6.74 -1.74 7.30
N LEU A 138 5.80 -1.15 6.56
CA LEU A 138 5.90 -1.08 5.10
C LEU A 138 7.16 -0.35 4.62
N SER A 139 7.62 0.65 5.37
CA SER A 139 8.86 1.36 5.12
C SER A 139 10.08 0.43 5.07
N ARG A 140 10.08 -0.69 5.80
CA ARG A 140 11.15 -1.70 5.69
C ARG A 140 11.17 -2.39 4.32
N ILE A 141 10.02 -2.56 3.68
CA ILE A 141 9.94 -3.16 2.34
C ILE A 141 10.31 -2.13 1.27
N LEU A 142 9.88 -0.87 1.43
CA LEU A 142 10.02 0.17 0.42
C LEU A 142 11.34 0.96 0.47
N LEU A 143 11.90 1.14 1.67
CA LEU A 143 13.04 2.06 1.91
C LEU A 143 14.34 1.32 2.21
N THR A 144 14.31 0.01 2.47
CA THR A 144 15.55 -0.75 2.60
C THR A 144 16.12 -1.00 1.20
N PRO A 145 17.38 -0.63 0.92
CA PRO A 145 18.01 -0.99 -0.34
C PRO A 145 18.08 -2.53 -0.46
N ASP A 146 17.80 -3.05 -1.65
CA ASP A 146 17.92 -4.48 -1.95
C ASP A 146 19.30 -5.00 -1.49
N LEU A 147 19.31 -5.89 -0.50
CA LEU A 147 20.51 -6.61 -0.06
C LEU A 147 21.04 -7.58 -1.13
N THR A 148 20.40 -7.65 -2.30
CA THR A 148 20.78 -8.51 -3.43
C THR A 148 21.70 -7.83 -4.45
N ALA A 149 22.02 -6.53 -4.29
CA ALA A 149 22.93 -5.80 -5.19
C ALA A 149 24.41 -5.82 -4.75
N SER A 150 24.86 -6.79 -3.97
CA SER A 150 26.27 -7.01 -3.65
C SER A 150 26.62 -8.49 -3.70
N SER A 151 26.62 -9.04 -4.91
CA SER A 151 27.37 -10.26 -5.27
C SER A 151 27.57 -10.24 -6.79
N ASN A 152 28.45 -9.35 -7.24
CA ASN A 152 29.23 -9.49 -8.47
C ASN A 152 30.23 -8.33 -8.55
N LYS A 153 31.36 -8.52 -7.87
CA LYS A 153 32.67 -8.04 -8.31
C LYS A 153 33.70 -9.10 -7.92
#